data_AF-A0A9E0H7A6-F1
#
_entry.id   AF-A0A9E0H7A6-F1
#
_cell.length_a   1.000
_cell.length_b   1.000
_cell.length_c   1.000
_cell.angle_alpha   90.00
_cell.angle_beta   90.00
_cell.angle_gamma   90.00
#
_symmetry.space_group_name_H-M   'P 1'
#
loop_
_entity.id
_entity.type
_entity.pdbx_description
1 polymer ?
#
loop_
_entity_poly.entity_id
_entity_poly.type
_entity_poly.pdbx_seq_one_letter_code
_entity_poly.pdbx_strand_id
1 'polypeptide(L)'
;MDASLRDHDRAQRHDAQDSGPGTAAGKVPRVQRATPRTDAPTSAAPPAPAADVGAVAPAAAESELDLLTGGFAAPAAAVEAVAPIFAHRGSDRDVAPKARGKAGGDEDKANDGGGGGGATAAGAVIGGLLGGALGAVVGGGVGAVIGGAVGAVVGGALGALVGGDEDAKAGGATAVPSGPAYAPAAVVPNFILDKKVDPRSNTKSSTQSASDPTCTGHAAVDAAAKVWRYQLTGVESKGKIRIVYFTADHYPAPTPTDDSGALSNVTSGNWQTIVTDLEANKAGIPDFWSAYQAEDVHELYHWEVEWQGEVKKELLRAEAEIAKLSLGFDQAATATDAEKTLAPQARAIFDAAMTRARAAYNALGDSPGDPPYRAQVPVVEALIKRVNDHASAQGW
;
A
#
# COMPACT_ATOMS: atom_id res chain seq x y z
N MET A 1 13.79 -7.06 50.73
CA MET A 1 15.22 -6.68 50.81
C MET A 1 15.97 -7.83 50.15
N ASP A 2 16.45 -7.77 48.92
CA ASP A 2 16.66 -6.66 48.02
C ASP A 2 16.62 -7.19 46.57
N ALA A 3 16.01 -6.43 45.68
CA ALA A 3 15.96 -6.68 44.25
C ALA A 3 16.86 -5.64 43.58
N SER A 4 17.89 -6.06 42.85
CA SER A 4 18.63 -5.16 41.96
C SER A 4 19.51 -5.96 40.99
N LEU A 5 19.67 -5.40 39.79
CA LEU A 5 20.53 -5.84 38.66
C LEU A 5 19.84 -6.69 37.58
N ARG A 6 18.87 -6.08 36.91
CA ARG A 6 18.74 -6.17 35.44
C ARG A 6 18.69 -4.75 34.90
N ASP A 7 19.73 -4.39 34.16
CA ASP A 7 19.74 -3.35 33.14
C ASP A 7 21.17 -3.33 32.63
N HIS A 8 21.40 -3.75 31.39
CA HIS A 8 22.50 -3.38 30.48
C HIS A 8 22.29 -4.17 29.19
N ASP A 9 21.50 -3.63 28.27
CA ASP A 9 21.90 -3.44 26.87
C ASP A 9 20.75 -2.86 26.05
N ARG A 10 20.70 -1.53 25.99
CA ARG A 10 19.92 -0.79 24.99
C ARG A 10 20.74 0.40 24.51
N ALA A 11 21.71 0.14 23.66
CA ALA A 11 22.34 1.17 22.85
C ALA A 11 23.04 0.53 21.65
N GLN A 12 22.39 0.53 20.49
CA GLN A 12 23.00 0.96 19.22
C GLN A 12 22.01 0.80 18.07
N ARG A 13 21.66 1.93 17.45
CA ARG A 13 21.45 2.18 16.01
C ARG A 13 20.40 3.27 15.80
N HIS A 14 20.86 4.51 15.78
CA HIS A 14 20.24 5.57 14.99
C HIS A 14 21.37 6.41 14.40
N ASP A 15 21.76 6.10 13.16
CA ASP A 15 22.52 7.03 12.34
C ASP A 15 21.56 8.10 11.85
N ALA A 16 21.73 9.32 12.38
CA ALA A 16 21.10 10.52 11.87
C ALA A 16 21.91 11.05 10.68
N GLN A 17 21.26 11.16 9.53
CA GLN A 17 21.69 12.07 8.47
C GLN A 17 21.35 13.50 8.91
N ASP A 18 22.35 14.36 9.04
CA ASP A 18 22.15 15.80 9.18
C ASP A 18 22.94 16.56 8.10
N SER A 19 22.24 17.48 7.44
CA SER A 19 22.72 18.30 6.33
C SER A 19 22.45 19.77 6.68
N GLY A 20 23.51 20.55 6.90
CA GLY A 20 23.46 22.02 6.77
C GLY A 20 24.00 22.83 7.96
N PRO A 21 24.15 24.16 7.79
CA PRO A 21 25.46 24.74 7.53
C PRO A 21 26.01 25.62 8.67
N GLY A 22 27.30 25.92 8.57
CA GLY A 22 28.11 26.43 9.67
C GLY A 22 27.87 27.85 10.17
N THR A 23 28.55 28.15 11.27
CA THR A 23 28.97 29.50 11.69
C THR A 23 30.19 29.39 12.62
N ALA A 24 30.94 30.49 12.66
CA ALA A 24 32.32 30.59 13.08
C ALA A 24 32.53 30.85 14.59
N ALA A 25 33.82 30.75 14.97
CA ALA A 25 34.52 31.46 16.04
C ALA A 25 34.50 30.88 17.46
N GLY A 26 35.69 30.59 17.99
CA GLY A 26 35.93 30.31 19.41
C GLY A 26 37.30 29.70 19.71
N LYS A 27 38.38 30.50 19.65
CA LYS A 27 39.73 30.15 20.12
C LYS A 27 39.81 30.30 21.66
N VAL A 28 40.20 29.24 22.38
CA VAL A 28 40.86 29.31 23.72
C VAL A 28 41.78 28.07 23.88
N PRO A 29 43.01 28.20 24.45
CA PRO A 29 44.07 27.19 24.28
C PRO A 29 44.01 26.05 25.31
N ARG A 30 44.33 24.82 24.86
CA ARG A 30 44.48 23.64 25.71
C ARG A 30 45.94 23.40 26.08
N VAL A 31 46.17 23.27 27.38
CA VAL A 31 47.44 22.96 28.06
C VAL A 31 47.99 21.62 27.58
N GLN A 32 49.26 21.62 27.16
CA GLN A 32 50.06 20.43 26.85
C GLN A 32 50.40 19.67 28.13
N ARG A 33 50.13 18.35 28.15
CA ARG A 33 50.78 17.42 29.08
C ARG A 33 51.43 16.32 28.25
N ALA A 34 52.75 16.27 28.33
CA ALA A 34 53.61 15.31 27.66
C ALA A 34 53.45 13.91 28.28
N THR A 35 53.48 12.89 27.43
CA THR A 35 53.79 11.50 27.82
C THR A 35 54.92 10.99 26.91
N PRO A 36 55.82 10.13 27.43
CA PRO A 36 57.08 9.83 26.77
C PRO A 36 56.97 8.74 25.70
N ARG A 37 57.77 8.96 24.64
CA ARG A 37 58.20 8.00 23.62
C ARG A 37 58.74 6.70 24.22
N THR A 38 58.38 5.58 23.63
CA THR A 38 59.23 4.39 23.57
C THR A 38 59.43 4.03 22.11
N ASP A 39 60.70 3.98 21.72
CA ASP A 39 61.16 3.70 20.37
C ASP A 39 61.15 2.19 20.10
N ALA A 40 60.74 1.84 18.87
CA ALA A 40 61.01 0.55 18.26
C ALA A 40 62.38 0.57 17.56
N PRO A 41 63.03 -0.59 17.36
CA PRO A 41 63.92 -0.75 16.23
C PRO A 41 63.42 -1.81 15.22
N THR A 42 63.46 -1.35 13.98
CA THR A 42 63.43 -2.03 12.67
C THR A 42 64.31 -3.27 12.53
N SER A 43 63.84 -4.24 11.76
CA SER A 43 64.67 -4.98 10.78
C SER A 43 63.79 -5.61 9.70
N ALA A 44 64.26 -5.55 8.45
CA ALA A 44 63.54 -5.88 7.23
C ALA A 44 64.19 -7.05 6.47
N ALA A 45 63.33 -7.85 5.81
CA ALA A 45 63.51 -8.60 4.54
C ALA A 45 64.58 -9.73 4.46
N PRO A 46 64.44 -10.76 3.57
CA PRO A 46 63.70 -10.75 2.29
C PRO A 46 62.79 -11.97 1.97
N PRO A 47 61.92 -11.87 0.95
CA PRO A 47 61.22 -13.01 0.34
C PRO A 47 61.99 -13.59 -0.86
N ALA A 48 61.80 -14.87 -1.12
CA ALA A 48 62.23 -15.59 -2.32
C ALA A 48 61.11 -16.59 -2.75
N PRO A 49 61.15 -17.16 -3.96
CA PRO A 49 60.76 -16.53 -5.20
C PRO A 49 59.56 -17.21 -5.90
N ALA A 50 59.04 -16.52 -6.90
CA ALA A 50 57.91 -16.90 -7.75
C ALA A 50 58.10 -18.23 -8.50
N ALA A 51 57.03 -19.03 -8.56
CA ALA A 51 56.85 -20.07 -9.56
C ALA A 51 55.82 -19.60 -10.59
N ASP A 52 56.33 -19.40 -11.78
CA ASP A 52 55.67 -19.21 -13.07
C ASP A 52 54.91 -20.47 -13.49
N VAL A 53 53.63 -20.34 -13.82
CA VAL A 53 52.91 -21.26 -14.72
C VAL A 53 51.77 -20.51 -15.41
N GLY A 54 52.03 -20.14 -16.67
CA GLY A 54 51.17 -20.53 -17.78
C GLY A 54 49.85 -19.77 -17.97
N ALA A 55 49.92 -18.72 -18.79
CA ALA A 55 48.77 -18.19 -19.50
C ALA A 55 48.25 -19.20 -20.54
N VAL A 56 46.95 -19.50 -20.52
CA VAL A 56 46.20 -19.98 -21.68
C VAL A 56 44.83 -19.29 -21.67
N ALA A 57 44.53 -18.58 -22.74
CA ALA A 57 43.20 -18.08 -23.10
C ALA A 57 42.96 -18.46 -24.59
N PRO A 58 41.75 -18.27 -25.12
CA PRO A 58 40.48 -18.85 -24.70
C PRO A 58 39.90 -19.73 -25.84
N ALA A 59 39.07 -20.72 -25.51
CA ALA A 59 38.30 -21.44 -26.51
C ALA A 59 36.83 -21.00 -26.45
N ALA A 60 36.40 -20.35 -27.53
CA ALA A 60 35.00 -20.12 -27.85
C ALA A 60 34.33 -21.47 -28.13
N ALA A 61 33.12 -21.65 -27.59
CA ALA A 61 32.15 -22.60 -28.11
C ALA A 61 30.75 -22.04 -27.84
N GLU A 62 30.15 -21.49 -28.88
CA GLU A 62 28.70 -21.38 -28.99
C GLU A 62 28.12 -22.78 -29.19
N SER A 63 26.98 -23.07 -28.56
CA SER A 63 25.96 -23.95 -29.10
C SER A 63 24.64 -23.72 -28.39
N GLU A 64 23.65 -23.38 -29.20
CA GLU A 64 22.22 -23.38 -28.93
C GLU A 64 21.73 -24.76 -28.46
N LEU A 65 20.72 -24.81 -27.58
CA LEU A 65 19.38 -25.31 -27.91
C LEU A 65 18.44 -25.34 -26.67
N ASP A 66 17.31 -24.66 -26.85
CA ASP A 66 15.93 -25.09 -26.62
C ASP A 66 15.41 -25.77 -25.33
N LEU A 67 14.25 -25.20 -24.93
CA LEU A 67 13.04 -25.83 -24.39
C LEU A 67 13.17 -26.79 -23.20
N LEU A 68 12.78 -26.30 -22.03
CA LEU A 68 11.85 -27.01 -21.16
C LEU A 68 11.10 -26.03 -20.24
N THR A 69 9.95 -25.59 -20.73
CA THR A 69 8.81 -25.12 -19.93
C THR A 69 8.30 -26.28 -19.08
N GLY A 70 8.89 -26.46 -17.89
CA GLY A 70 8.43 -27.40 -16.88
C GLY A 70 7.81 -26.66 -15.71
N GLY A 71 6.50 -26.40 -15.78
CA GLY A 71 5.74 -25.92 -14.64
C GLY A 71 5.77 -26.95 -13.51
N PHE A 72 6.26 -26.55 -12.35
CA PHE A 72 6.05 -27.27 -11.11
C PHE A 72 5.15 -26.44 -10.20
N ALA A 73 3.91 -26.93 -10.08
CA ALA A 73 2.98 -26.53 -9.05
C ALA A 73 3.59 -26.86 -7.68
N ALA A 74 3.73 -25.84 -6.82
CA ALA A 74 3.96 -26.05 -5.41
C ALA A 74 2.70 -26.72 -4.81
N PRO A 75 2.84 -27.75 -3.96
CA PRO A 75 1.69 -28.32 -3.28
C PRO A 75 1.15 -27.31 -2.25
N ALA A 76 0.00 -26.73 -2.56
CA ALA A 76 -0.86 -26.05 -1.62
C ALA A 76 -1.46 -27.08 -0.65
N ALA A 77 -0.83 -27.26 0.51
CA ALA A 77 -1.47 -27.89 1.66
C ALA A 77 -0.80 -27.41 2.94
N ALA A 78 -1.64 -26.97 3.89
CA ALA A 78 -1.33 -26.63 5.29
C ALA A 78 -0.85 -25.20 5.59
N VAL A 79 -1.66 -24.19 5.24
CA VAL A 79 -1.87 -23.03 6.13
C VAL A 79 -3.35 -22.63 6.06
N GLU A 80 -4.21 -23.39 6.74
CA GLU A 80 -5.59 -22.96 7.02
C GLU A 80 -5.91 -23.33 8.46
N ALA A 81 -5.83 -22.34 9.37
CA ALA A 81 -6.67 -22.18 10.57
C ALA A 81 -6.08 -21.14 11.54
N VAL A 82 -6.06 -19.87 11.16
CA VAL A 82 -6.26 -18.77 12.13
C VAL A 82 -7.18 -17.75 11.46
N ALA A 83 -8.48 -17.96 11.62
CA ALA A 83 -9.48 -16.94 11.25
C ALA A 83 -9.56 -15.87 12.36
N PRO A 84 -9.64 -14.58 12.02
CA PRO A 84 -9.88 -13.53 13.00
C PRO A 84 -11.38 -13.44 13.35
N ILE A 85 -11.66 -13.43 14.66
CA ILE A 85 -12.98 -13.12 15.22
C ILE A 85 -13.20 -11.61 15.10
N PHE A 86 -14.00 -11.18 14.13
CA PHE A 86 -14.71 -9.88 14.17
C PHE A 86 -16.15 -10.09 13.72
N ALA A 87 -17.05 -10.15 14.69
CA ALA A 87 -18.49 -10.21 14.45
C ALA A 87 -19.02 -8.79 14.15
N HIS A 88 -19.48 -8.55 12.92
CA HIS A 88 -20.38 -7.44 12.62
C HIS A 88 -21.80 -7.98 12.43
N ARG A 89 -22.72 -7.44 13.25
CA ARG A 89 -24.16 -7.67 13.26
C ARG A 89 -24.84 -6.69 12.30
N GLY A 90 -25.62 -7.19 11.35
CA GLY A 90 -26.56 -6.42 10.53
C GLY A 90 -27.37 -7.40 9.67
N SER A 91 -28.63 -7.67 10.04
CA SER A 91 -29.84 -6.96 9.59
C SER A 91 -30.33 -7.47 8.23
N ASP A 92 -31.26 -8.42 8.32
CA ASP A 92 -32.04 -8.95 7.21
C ASP A 92 -32.87 -7.87 6.51
N ARG A 93 -32.81 -7.86 5.18
CA ARG A 93 -33.86 -7.32 4.31
C ARG A 93 -34.07 -8.28 3.15
N ASP A 94 -35.18 -9.00 3.24
CA ASP A 94 -35.76 -9.77 2.14
C ASP A 94 -36.32 -8.84 1.06
N VAL A 95 -36.01 -9.17 -0.19
CA VAL A 95 -36.70 -8.68 -1.39
C VAL A 95 -37.24 -9.89 -2.13
N ALA A 96 -38.52 -9.84 -2.51
CA ALA A 96 -39.08 -10.66 -3.57
C ALA A 96 -40.17 -9.91 -4.36
N PRO A 97 -40.43 -10.28 -5.64
CA PRO A 97 -40.85 -9.34 -6.69
C PRO A 97 -42.22 -9.66 -7.33
N LYS A 98 -42.75 -8.73 -8.14
CA LYS A 98 -43.83 -8.98 -9.13
C LYS A 98 -43.89 -7.82 -10.14
N ALA A 99 -43.38 -7.95 -11.37
CA ALA A 99 -43.94 -8.59 -12.57
C ALA A 99 -44.85 -7.69 -13.46
N ARG A 100 -44.40 -7.56 -14.72
CA ARG A 100 -45.14 -7.68 -15.99
C ARG A 100 -45.95 -6.49 -16.53
N GLY A 101 -45.58 -6.08 -17.74
CA GLY A 101 -46.44 -5.36 -18.69
C GLY A 101 -45.69 -5.04 -19.99
N LYS A 102 -46.13 -5.63 -21.11
CA LYS A 102 -45.53 -5.64 -22.44
C LYS A 102 -46.47 -4.94 -23.43
N ALA A 103 -45.97 -4.02 -24.24
CA ALA A 103 -46.45 -3.61 -25.59
C ALA A 103 -45.42 -2.56 -26.09
N GLY A 104 -44.82 -2.59 -27.28
CA GLY A 104 -45.30 -3.06 -28.57
C GLY A 104 -45.76 -1.85 -29.38
N GLY A 105 -44.92 -1.36 -30.32
CA GLY A 105 -45.24 -0.26 -31.22
C GLY A 105 -44.00 0.26 -31.95
N ASP A 106 -43.78 -0.25 -33.16
CA ASP A 106 -42.95 0.37 -34.20
C ASP A 106 -43.55 1.72 -34.62
N GLU A 107 -42.72 2.70 -35.00
CA GLU A 107 -42.95 3.55 -36.19
C GLU A 107 -41.81 4.55 -36.44
N ASP A 108 -41.78 4.98 -37.70
CA ASP A 108 -40.71 5.58 -38.50
C ASP A 108 -40.25 7.02 -38.17
N LYS A 109 -38.99 7.28 -38.55
CA LYS A 109 -38.41 8.47 -39.25
C LYS A 109 -38.76 9.92 -38.83
N ALA A 110 -37.68 10.70 -38.64
CA ALA A 110 -37.36 12.05 -39.17
C ALA A 110 -36.51 12.78 -38.11
N ASN A 111 -35.20 12.99 -38.28
CA ASN A 111 -34.51 14.09 -39.00
C ASN A 111 -34.96 15.52 -38.64
N ASP A 112 -33.95 16.40 -38.61
CA ASP A 112 -33.96 17.86 -38.48
C ASP A 112 -34.08 18.35 -37.01
N GLY A 113 -33.24 19.23 -36.45
CA GLY A 113 -32.31 20.19 -37.01
C GLY A 113 -32.58 21.56 -36.37
N GLY A 114 -31.75 21.98 -35.41
CA GLY A 114 -31.46 23.40 -35.11
C GLY A 114 -32.51 24.29 -34.42
N GLY A 115 -32.00 25.22 -33.61
CA GLY A 115 -32.54 26.59 -33.54
C GLY A 115 -33.28 26.95 -32.26
N GLY A 116 -32.79 27.97 -31.56
CA GLY A 116 -33.33 28.46 -30.30
C GLY A 116 -34.66 29.25 -30.40
N GLY A 117 -35.21 29.58 -29.23
CA GLY A 117 -36.18 30.66 -29.04
C GLY A 117 -37.63 30.33 -29.38
N GLY A 118 -38.36 29.63 -28.49
CA GLY A 118 -39.77 29.28 -28.74
C GLY A 118 -40.76 29.26 -27.56
N ALA A 119 -40.31 29.47 -26.32
CA ALA A 119 -41.21 29.29 -25.16
C ALA A 119 -42.32 30.36 -25.07
N THR A 120 -42.05 31.60 -25.47
CA THR A 120 -43.02 32.71 -25.38
C THR A 120 -44.08 32.70 -26.48
N ALA A 121 -43.74 32.20 -27.68
CA ALA A 121 -44.69 32.13 -28.79
C ALA A 121 -45.68 30.97 -28.62
N ALA A 122 -45.23 29.82 -28.10
CA ALA A 122 -46.08 28.63 -27.93
C ALA A 122 -47.20 28.86 -26.90
N GLY A 123 -46.91 29.51 -25.76
CA GLY A 123 -47.90 29.82 -24.73
C GLY A 123 -49.00 30.78 -25.20
N ALA A 124 -48.64 31.79 -26.00
CA ALA A 124 -49.60 32.74 -26.56
C ALA A 124 -50.53 32.08 -27.60
N VAL A 125 -49.99 31.17 -28.41
CA VAL A 125 -50.77 30.45 -29.43
C VAL A 125 -51.75 29.46 -28.79
N ILE A 126 -51.32 28.71 -27.77
CA ILE A 126 -52.19 27.75 -27.07
C ILE A 126 -53.28 28.47 -26.26
N GLY A 127 -52.92 29.56 -25.56
CA GLY A 127 -53.88 30.39 -24.80
C GLY A 127 -54.93 31.07 -25.69
N GLY A 128 -54.51 31.56 -26.86
CA GLY A 128 -55.41 32.15 -27.84
C GLY A 128 -56.39 31.15 -28.46
N LEU A 129 -55.92 29.93 -28.77
CA LEU A 129 -56.77 28.86 -29.35
C LEU A 129 -57.82 28.36 -28.36
N LEU A 130 -57.45 28.10 -27.10
CA LEU A 130 -58.37 27.64 -26.07
C LEU A 130 -59.36 28.74 -25.63
N GLY A 131 -58.89 29.99 -25.50
CA GLY A 131 -59.75 31.13 -25.18
C GLY A 131 -60.75 31.47 -26.29
N GLY A 132 -60.33 31.37 -27.55
CA GLY A 132 -61.21 31.57 -28.71
C GLY A 132 -62.28 30.48 -28.84
N ALA A 133 -61.91 29.22 -28.61
CA ALA A 133 -62.85 28.10 -28.66
C ALA A 133 -63.91 28.17 -27.55
N LEU A 134 -63.52 28.51 -26.31
CA LEU A 134 -64.49 28.67 -25.22
C LEU A 134 -65.39 29.92 -25.40
N GLY A 135 -64.82 31.03 -25.89
CA GLY A 135 -65.59 32.26 -26.15
C GLY A 135 -66.65 32.09 -27.23
N ALA A 136 -66.37 31.27 -28.25
CA ALA A 136 -67.31 30.96 -29.33
C ALA A 136 -68.52 30.12 -28.84
N VAL A 137 -68.32 29.22 -27.87
CA VAL A 137 -69.38 28.34 -27.32
C VAL A 137 -70.36 29.12 -26.45
N VAL A 138 -69.92 30.17 -25.75
CA VAL A 138 -70.75 30.91 -24.80
C VAL A 138 -71.39 32.18 -25.39
N GLY A 139 -70.75 32.84 -26.36
CA GLY A 139 -71.20 34.16 -26.86
C GLY A 139 -71.43 34.26 -28.37
N GLY A 140 -71.31 33.18 -29.13
CA GLY A 140 -71.36 33.22 -30.59
C GLY A 140 -70.23 34.07 -31.20
N GLY A 141 -70.43 34.60 -32.42
CA GLY A 141 -69.37 35.24 -33.21
C GLY A 141 -68.68 36.45 -32.55
N VAL A 142 -69.38 37.20 -31.69
CA VAL A 142 -68.80 38.31 -30.92
C VAL A 142 -68.02 37.80 -29.70
N GLY A 143 -68.46 36.70 -29.09
CA GLY A 143 -67.78 36.03 -27.98
C GLY A 143 -66.44 35.41 -28.37
N ALA A 144 -66.29 34.95 -29.62
CA ALA A 144 -65.03 34.41 -30.14
C ALA A 144 -63.91 35.47 -30.21
N VAL A 145 -64.24 36.69 -30.61
CA VAL A 145 -63.27 37.80 -30.73
C VAL A 145 -62.84 38.31 -29.35
N ILE A 146 -63.79 38.48 -28.43
CA ILE A 146 -63.51 38.93 -27.07
C ILE A 146 -62.79 37.83 -26.27
N GLY A 147 -63.22 36.56 -26.40
CA GLY A 147 -62.59 35.41 -25.75
C GLY A 147 -61.17 35.14 -26.24
N GLY A 148 -60.91 35.33 -27.54
CA GLY A 148 -59.56 35.23 -28.10
C GLY A 148 -58.63 36.35 -27.60
N ALA A 149 -59.11 37.60 -27.55
CA ALA A 149 -58.31 38.73 -27.06
C ALA A 149 -58.02 38.64 -25.55
N VAL A 150 -59.03 38.31 -24.74
CA VAL A 150 -58.87 38.13 -23.28
C VAL A 150 -58.03 36.89 -22.98
N GLY A 151 -58.23 35.78 -23.70
CA GLY A 151 -57.44 34.56 -23.57
C GLY A 151 -55.96 34.75 -23.94
N ALA A 152 -55.66 35.56 -24.95
CA ALA A 152 -54.28 35.91 -25.31
C ALA A 152 -53.60 36.82 -24.28
N VAL A 153 -54.33 37.80 -23.72
CA VAL A 153 -53.78 38.69 -22.69
C VAL A 153 -53.59 37.95 -21.36
N VAL A 154 -54.57 37.15 -20.93
CA VAL A 154 -54.48 36.38 -19.68
C VAL A 154 -53.51 35.21 -19.82
N GLY A 155 -53.52 34.49 -20.94
CA GLY A 155 -52.57 33.42 -21.23
C GLY A 155 -51.14 33.93 -21.42
N GLY A 156 -50.96 35.10 -22.02
CA GLY A 156 -49.66 35.78 -22.13
C GLY A 156 -49.15 36.28 -20.77
N ALA A 157 -50.02 36.86 -19.94
CA ALA A 157 -49.65 37.33 -18.61
C ALA A 157 -49.38 36.18 -17.62
N LEU A 158 -50.21 35.13 -17.61
CA LEU A 158 -49.97 33.93 -16.79
C LEU A 158 -48.78 33.11 -17.32
N GLY A 159 -48.59 33.02 -18.63
CA GLY A 159 -47.41 32.40 -19.23
C GLY A 159 -46.13 33.17 -18.89
N ALA A 160 -46.18 34.49 -18.81
CA ALA A 160 -45.05 35.32 -18.36
C ALA A 160 -44.87 35.27 -16.82
N LEU A 161 -45.91 35.07 -16.03
CA LEU A 161 -45.82 34.93 -14.57
C LEU A 161 -45.32 33.54 -14.15
N VAL A 162 -45.70 32.49 -14.88
CA VAL A 162 -45.26 31.10 -14.63
C VAL A 162 -43.95 30.80 -15.35
N GLY A 163 -43.71 31.34 -16.54
CA GLY A 163 -42.45 31.16 -17.28
C GLY A 163 -41.36 32.15 -16.89
N GLY A 164 -41.71 33.36 -16.45
CA GLY A 164 -40.74 34.40 -16.08
C GLY A 164 -40.08 34.17 -14.72
N ASP A 165 -40.77 33.52 -13.78
CA ASP A 165 -40.19 33.15 -12.49
C ASP A 165 -39.45 31.80 -12.52
N GLU A 166 -39.77 30.90 -13.45
CA GLU A 166 -39.02 29.65 -13.64
C GLU A 166 -37.66 29.91 -14.34
N ASP A 167 -37.58 30.86 -15.28
CA ASP A 167 -36.31 31.22 -15.94
C ASP A 167 -35.45 32.19 -15.10
N ALA A 168 -36.03 33.00 -14.21
CA ALA A 168 -35.27 33.84 -13.27
C ALA A 168 -34.82 33.07 -12.00
N LYS A 169 -35.45 31.92 -11.68
CA LYS A 169 -34.97 30.95 -10.68
C LYS A 169 -34.32 29.71 -11.27
N ALA A 170 -34.17 29.61 -12.59
CA ALA A 170 -33.17 28.77 -13.23
C ALA A 170 -31.78 29.39 -12.98
N GLY A 171 -31.41 29.54 -11.71
CA GLY A 171 -30.05 29.88 -11.28
C GLY A 171 -29.12 28.92 -11.98
N GLY A 172 -28.37 29.45 -12.96
CA GLY A 172 -27.67 28.67 -13.97
C GLY A 172 -27.04 27.45 -13.35
N ALA A 173 -27.59 26.27 -13.69
CA ALA A 173 -27.06 25.01 -13.20
C ALA A 173 -25.57 25.01 -13.53
N THR A 174 -24.73 25.11 -12.51
CA THR A 174 -23.28 25.07 -12.67
C THR A 174 -22.97 23.80 -13.44
N ALA A 175 -22.51 23.96 -14.68
CA ALA A 175 -22.22 22.84 -15.54
C ALA A 175 -21.25 21.91 -14.78
N VAL A 176 -21.57 20.61 -14.73
CA VAL A 176 -20.68 19.63 -14.12
C VAL A 176 -19.36 19.69 -14.89
N PRO A 177 -18.24 20.00 -14.23
CA PRO A 177 -16.96 20.11 -14.91
C PRO A 177 -16.53 18.73 -15.43
N SER A 178 -15.77 18.73 -16.52
CA SER A 178 -15.19 17.51 -17.08
C SER A 178 -14.05 16.99 -16.19
N GLY A 179 -14.02 15.70 -15.92
CA GLY A 179 -12.96 15.04 -15.15
C GLY A 179 -13.25 13.55 -14.93
N PRO A 180 -12.29 12.79 -14.36
CA PRO A 180 -12.53 11.40 -13.98
C PRO A 180 -13.65 11.34 -12.93
N ALA A 181 -14.56 10.38 -13.06
CA ALA A 181 -15.63 10.20 -12.09
C ALA A 181 -15.07 9.70 -10.76
N TYR A 182 -15.56 10.25 -9.64
CA TYR A 182 -15.20 9.77 -8.32
C TYR A 182 -15.76 8.35 -8.11
N ALA A 183 -14.88 7.41 -7.81
CA ALA A 183 -15.21 6.02 -7.56
C ALA A 183 -14.54 5.58 -6.25
N PRO A 184 -15.24 5.63 -5.10
CA PRO A 184 -14.64 5.25 -3.82
C PRO A 184 -14.27 3.77 -3.86
N ALA A 185 -12.97 3.49 -3.86
CA ALA A 185 -12.41 2.16 -3.81
C ALA A 185 -11.20 2.18 -2.88
N ALA A 186 -11.09 1.15 -2.03
CA ALA A 186 -9.91 0.96 -1.20
C ALA A 186 -8.71 0.62 -2.09
N VAL A 187 -7.61 1.32 -1.90
CA VAL A 187 -6.35 1.07 -2.60
C VAL A 187 -5.68 -0.13 -1.96
N VAL A 188 -5.31 -1.11 -2.80
CA VAL A 188 -4.45 -2.22 -2.39
C VAL A 188 -3.00 -1.77 -2.52
N PRO A 189 -2.21 -1.67 -1.43
CA PRO A 189 -0.82 -1.23 -1.52
C PRO A 189 0.04 -2.26 -2.25
N ASN A 190 0.98 -1.78 -3.06
CA ASN A 190 2.05 -2.58 -3.65
C ASN A 190 3.28 -2.59 -2.72
N PHE A 191 3.67 -3.77 -2.24
CA PHE A 191 4.84 -3.95 -1.39
C PHE A 191 5.98 -4.57 -2.19
N ILE A 192 7.10 -3.88 -2.27
CA ILE A 192 8.28 -4.32 -3.02
C ILE A 192 9.42 -4.57 -2.04
N LEU A 193 9.98 -5.78 -2.06
CA LEU A 193 11.06 -6.17 -1.17
C LEU A 193 12.35 -6.48 -1.96
N ASP A 194 13.45 -5.78 -1.64
CA ASP A 194 14.80 -6.14 -2.08
C ASP A 194 15.48 -6.96 -0.98
N LYS A 195 15.41 -8.29 -1.11
CA LYS A 195 16.05 -9.23 -0.19
C LYS A 195 17.39 -9.69 -0.77
N LYS A 196 18.46 -9.59 0.02
CA LYS A 196 19.81 -10.01 -0.36
C LYS A 196 20.50 -10.74 0.79
N VAL A 197 21.37 -11.67 0.43
CA VAL A 197 22.22 -12.39 1.38
C VAL A 197 23.56 -11.66 1.46
N ASP A 198 23.99 -11.37 2.69
CA ASP A 198 25.29 -10.81 3.00
C ASP A 198 26.33 -11.91 3.34
N PRO A 199 27.63 -11.58 3.35
CA PRO A 199 28.65 -12.52 3.78
C PRO A 199 28.38 -13.05 5.18
N ARG A 200 28.60 -14.36 5.35
CA ARG A 200 28.36 -15.07 6.61
C ARG A 200 29.15 -14.47 7.78
N SER A 201 28.55 -14.46 8.96
CA SER A 201 29.16 -13.93 10.18
C SER A 201 28.46 -14.47 11.43
N ASN A 202 29.22 -14.76 12.49
CA ASN A 202 28.67 -15.16 13.80
C ASN A 202 28.50 -13.98 14.76
N THR A 203 28.76 -12.75 14.31
CA THR A 203 28.75 -11.54 15.14
C THR A 203 27.97 -10.39 14.53
N LYS A 204 27.57 -10.50 13.27
CA LYS A 204 26.72 -9.51 12.60
C LYS A 204 25.30 -10.06 12.54
N SER A 205 24.35 -9.20 12.85
CA SER A 205 22.92 -9.50 12.70
C SER A 205 22.45 -9.25 11.27
N SER A 206 21.40 -9.97 10.89
CA SER A 206 20.52 -9.58 9.79
C SER A 206 19.96 -8.17 10.03
N THR A 207 19.58 -7.48 8.96
CA THR A 207 18.99 -6.15 9.08
C THR A 207 17.81 -5.98 8.14
N GLN A 208 16.83 -5.22 8.62
CA GLN A 208 15.68 -4.79 7.84
C GLN A 208 15.58 -3.27 7.83
N SER A 209 15.14 -2.73 6.70
CA SER A 209 14.72 -1.34 6.60
C SER A 209 13.51 -1.22 5.67
N ALA A 210 12.60 -0.32 6.04
CA ALA A 210 11.43 0.02 5.25
C ALA A 210 11.49 1.50 4.88
N SER A 211 11.28 1.80 3.61
CA SER A 211 11.13 3.18 3.13
C SER A 211 9.74 3.69 3.49
N ASP A 212 9.59 5.01 3.57
CA ASP A 212 8.28 5.60 3.77
C ASP A 212 7.41 5.33 2.52
N PRO A 213 6.16 4.87 2.71
CA PRO A 213 5.28 4.61 1.59
C PRO A 213 5.00 5.90 0.80
N THR A 214 4.71 5.73 -0.49
CA THR A 214 4.34 6.82 -1.40
C THR A 214 2.94 6.57 -1.93
N CYS A 215 2.23 7.64 -2.33
CA CYS A 215 0.89 7.55 -2.89
C CYS A 215 0.77 8.32 -4.21
N THR A 216 -0.10 7.83 -5.09
CA THR A 216 -0.60 8.55 -6.26
C THR A 216 -2.10 8.74 -6.15
N GLY A 217 -2.61 9.86 -6.65
CA GLY A 217 -4.03 10.19 -6.63
C GLY A 217 -4.37 11.28 -7.63
N HIS A 218 -5.65 11.63 -7.68
CA HIS A 218 -6.15 12.72 -8.51
C HIS A 218 -7.49 13.25 -8.00
N ALA A 219 -7.81 14.49 -8.37
CA ALA A 219 -9.11 15.10 -8.18
C ALA A 219 -10.12 14.46 -9.13
N ALA A 220 -11.26 14.03 -8.58
CA ALA A 220 -12.31 13.33 -9.28
C ALA A 220 -13.67 14.00 -9.04
N VAL A 221 -14.54 13.92 -10.04
CA VAL A 221 -15.86 14.55 -10.07
C VAL A 221 -16.85 13.67 -9.30
N ASP A 222 -17.36 14.17 -8.17
CA ASP A 222 -18.56 13.63 -7.53
C ASP A 222 -19.77 14.44 -8.01
N ALA A 223 -20.31 14.02 -9.17
CA ALA A 223 -21.42 14.73 -9.82
C ALA A 223 -22.70 14.75 -8.97
N ALA A 224 -22.90 13.71 -8.14
CA ALA A 224 -24.07 13.63 -7.26
C ALA A 224 -23.98 14.66 -6.13
N ALA A 225 -22.80 14.84 -5.53
CA ALA A 225 -22.58 15.83 -4.48
C ALA A 225 -22.21 17.23 -5.02
N LYS A 226 -22.01 17.37 -6.34
CA LYS A 226 -21.57 18.60 -7.01
C LYS A 226 -20.25 19.17 -6.47
N VAL A 227 -19.31 18.28 -6.17
CA VAL A 227 -17.99 18.63 -5.64
C VAL A 227 -16.88 17.84 -6.33
N TRP A 228 -15.68 18.38 -6.32
CA TRP A 228 -14.45 17.64 -6.51
C TRP A 228 -14.10 16.89 -5.23
N ARG A 229 -13.59 15.67 -5.34
CA ARG A 229 -12.98 14.91 -4.25
C ARG A 229 -11.57 14.48 -4.63
N TYR A 230 -10.75 14.12 -3.65
CA TYR A 230 -9.47 13.48 -3.93
C TYR A 230 -9.61 11.97 -3.89
N GLN A 231 -9.10 11.28 -4.90
CA GLN A 231 -9.11 9.83 -5.00
C GLN A 231 -7.69 9.29 -5.08
N LEU A 232 -7.30 8.46 -4.11
CA LEU A 232 -6.08 7.68 -4.19
C LEU A 232 -6.22 6.58 -5.26
N THR A 233 -5.14 6.30 -5.96
CA THR A 233 -5.09 5.30 -7.05
C THR A 233 -3.99 4.26 -6.84
N GLY A 234 -2.96 4.60 -6.08
CA GLY A 234 -1.85 3.71 -5.82
C GLY A 234 -1.14 4.09 -4.53
N VAL A 235 -0.68 3.06 -3.82
CA VAL A 235 0.22 3.19 -2.68
C VAL A 235 1.35 2.19 -2.90
N GLU A 236 2.59 2.63 -2.76
CA GLU A 236 3.78 1.79 -2.90
C GLU A 236 4.65 1.90 -1.64
N SER A 237 5.07 0.77 -1.10
CA SER A 237 6.04 0.71 0.00
C SER A 237 7.19 -0.22 -0.35
N LYS A 238 8.42 0.25 -0.13
CA LYS A 238 9.65 -0.47 -0.45
C LYS A 238 10.36 -0.92 0.82
N GLY A 239 10.85 -2.14 0.82
CA GLY A 239 11.61 -2.75 1.90
C GLY A 239 12.96 -3.26 1.40
N LYS A 240 13.90 -3.37 2.32
CA LYS A 240 15.17 -4.06 2.12
C LYS A 240 15.41 -4.99 3.29
N ILE A 241 15.77 -6.23 2.98
CA ILE A 241 16.25 -7.20 3.96
C ILE A 241 17.67 -7.63 3.55
N ARG A 242 18.58 -7.58 4.51
CA ARG A 242 19.94 -8.09 4.40
C ARG A 242 20.09 -9.24 5.38
N ILE A 243 20.10 -10.46 4.85
CA ILE A 243 20.23 -11.66 5.67
C ILE A 243 21.70 -11.93 5.91
N VAL A 244 22.09 -12.09 7.17
CA VAL A 244 23.41 -12.54 7.57
C VAL A 244 23.28 -13.92 8.20
N TYR A 245 23.70 -14.94 7.46
CA TYR A 245 23.78 -16.29 8.02
C TYR A 245 25.05 -16.48 8.85
N PHE A 246 25.04 -17.41 9.79
CA PHE A 246 26.22 -17.85 10.52
C PHE A 246 27.26 -18.52 9.58
N THR A 247 28.47 -18.77 10.06
CA THR A 247 29.46 -19.56 9.32
C THR A 247 29.00 -21.03 9.20
N ALA A 248 29.53 -21.75 8.20
CA ALA A 248 29.02 -23.08 7.84
C ALA A 248 29.06 -24.10 8.99
N ASP A 249 30.06 -24.01 9.86
CA ASP A 249 30.27 -24.86 11.03
C ASP A 249 29.21 -24.71 12.13
N HIS A 250 28.36 -23.68 12.05
CA HIS A 250 27.23 -23.45 12.96
C HIS A 250 25.88 -23.98 12.43
N TYR A 251 25.90 -24.68 11.29
CA TYR A 251 24.70 -25.28 10.69
C TYR A 251 24.82 -26.81 10.61
N PRO A 252 23.80 -27.57 11.03
CA PRO A 252 23.78 -29.02 10.84
C PRO A 252 23.83 -29.42 9.36
N ALA A 253 23.09 -28.69 8.51
CA ALA A 253 23.04 -28.83 7.06
C ALA A 253 23.55 -27.54 6.37
N PRO A 254 24.87 -27.36 6.19
CA PRO A 254 25.43 -26.09 5.72
C PRO A 254 25.10 -25.71 4.27
N THR A 255 24.66 -26.69 3.46
CA THR A 255 24.32 -26.52 2.04
C THR A 255 23.24 -27.49 1.57
N PRO A 256 22.21 -27.06 0.81
CA PRO A 256 21.95 -25.69 0.40
C PRO A 256 21.46 -24.80 1.55
N THR A 257 21.36 -23.49 1.31
CA THR A 257 20.96 -22.47 2.31
C THR A 257 19.44 -22.46 2.53
N ASP A 258 18.86 -23.63 2.74
CA ASP A 258 17.44 -23.85 3.02
C ASP A 258 17.24 -25.00 4.01
N ASP A 259 18.32 -25.37 4.72
CA ASP A 259 18.43 -26.52 5.60
C ASP A 259 18.23 -27.89 4.92
N SER A 260 17.69 -28.02 3.71
CA SER A 260 17.31 -29.30 3.07
C SER A 260 18.48 -30.25 2.75
N GLY A 261 19.69 -29.74 2.91
CA GLY A 261 20.95 -30.36 2.58
C GLY A 261 21.35 -31.62 3.32
N ALA A 262 22.52 -32.14 2.96
CA ALA A 262 23.17 -33.18 3.74
C ALA A 262 23.55 -32.62 5.12
N LEU A 263 23.29 -33.42 6.17
CA LEU A 263 23.63 -33.10 7.55
C LEU A 263 25.12 -33.31 7.85
N SER A 264 25.98 -32.70 7.02
CA SER A 264 27.43 -32.98 6.99
C SER A 264 28.19 -32.57 8.25
N ASN A 265 27.60 -31.71 9.09
CA ASN A 265 28.17 -31.30 10.37
C ASN A 265 27.59 -32.08 11.56
N VAL A 266 26.70 -33.03 11.31
CA VAL A 266 26.13 -33.90 12.34
C VAL A 266 26.96 -35.19 12.42
N THR A 267 27.38 -35.52 13.64
CA THR A 267 28.21 -36.69 13.95
C THR A 267 27.67 -37.40 15.18
N SER A 268 28.11 -38.64 15.41
CA SER A 268 27.76 -39.40 16.63
C SER A 268 28.14 -38.66 17.92
N GLY A 269 29.15 -37.78 17.88
CA GLY A 269 29.64 -37.06 19.05
C GLY A 269 28.95 -35.72 19.35
N ASN A 270 28.20 -35.13 18.40
CA ASN A 270 27.63 -33.80 18.58
C ASN A 270 26.12 -33.68 18.33
N TRP A 271 25.45 -34.69 17.76
CA TRP A 271 24.04 -34.58 17.38
C TRP A 271 23.11 -34.22 18.55
N GLN A 272 23.37 -34.75 19.75
CA GLN A 272 22.58 -34.42 20.95
C GLN A 272 22.75 -32.97 21.39
N THR A 273 23.98 -32.45 21.30
CA THR A 273 24.28 -31.04 21.58
C THR A 273 23.59 -30.13 20.58
N ILE A 274 23.60 -30.50 19.29
CA ILE A 274 22.86 -29.79 18.24
C ILE A 274 21.38 -29.70 18.58
N VAL A 275 20.73 -30.84 18.85
CA VAL A 275 19.30 -30.91 19.18
C VAL A 275 18.98 -30.10 20.43
N THR A 276 19.80 -30.21 21.47
CA THR A 276 19.62 -29.49 22.74
C THR A 276 19.68 -27.99 22.54
N ASP A 277 20.66 -27.50 21.79
CA ASP A 277 20.86 -26.08 21.52
C ASP A 277 19.72 -25.50 20.66
N LEU A 278 19.34 -26.20 19.59
CA LEU A 278 18.21 -25.79 18.75
C LEU A 278 16.89 -25.77 19.55
N GLU A 279 16.64 -26.73 20.45
CA GLU A 279 15.45 -26.71 21.31
C GLU A 279 15.46 -25.54 22.29
N ALA A 280 16.61 -25.22 22.88
CA ALA A 280 16.75 -24.11 23.81
C ALA A 280 16.50 -22.75 23.14
N ASN A 281 16.89 -22.62 21.87
CA ASN A 281 16.89 -21.35 21.13
C ASN A 281 15.85 -21.25 20.01
N LYS A 282 14.94 -22.23 19.85
CA LYS A 282 13.97 -22.25 18.73
C LYS A 282 13.07 -21.02 18.63
N ALA A 283 12.83 -20.34 19.76
CA ALA A 283 12.06 -19.10 19.82
C ALA A 283 12.93 -17.90 20.28
N GLY A 284 14.23 -17.94 20.04
CA GLY A 284 15.17 -16.90 20.46
C GLY A 284 16.35 -16.75 19.51
N ILE A 285 17.37 -16.05 20.01
CA ILE A 285 18.64 -15.87 19.31
C ILE A 285 19.45 -17.16 19.47
N PRO A 286 19.96 -17.77 18.39
CA PRO A 286 20.84 -18.93 18.47
C PRO A 286 22.07 -18.66 19.34
N ASP A 287 22.45 -19.60 20.20
CA ASP A 287 23.71 -19.55 20.96
C ASP A 287 24.88 -20.06 20.11
N PHE A 288 24.77 -21.28 19.57
CA PHE A 288 25.78 -21.85 18.67
C PHE A 288 25.20 -22.39 17.36
N TRP A 289 24.27 -23.33 17.40
CA TRP A 289 23.63 -23.96 16.25
C TRP A 289 22.41 -23.18 15.79
N SER A 290 22.32 -22.95 14.48
CA SER A 290 21.20 -22.23 13.86
C SER A 290 20.58 -23.02 12.71
N ALA A 291 19.43 -22.56 12.23
CA ALA A 291 18.75 -23.02 11.01
C ALA A 291 18.75 -21.87 10.00
N TYR A 292 19.08 -22.13 8.73
CA TYR A 292 19.08 -21.08 7.69
C TYR A 292 17.72 -20.41 7.58
N GLN A 293 16.67 -21.23 7.54
CA GLN A 293 15.32 -20.72 7.34
C GLN A 293 14.81 -19.92 8.53
N ALA A 294 15.39 -20.07 9.72
CA ALA A 294 14.95 -19.32 10.90
C ALA A 294 15.15 -17.81 10.71
N GLU A 295 16.34 -17.40 10.27
CA GLU A 295 16.66 -16.00 9.96
C GLU A 295 15.74 -15.44 8.87
N ASP A 296 15.49 -16.23 7.81
CA ASP A 296 14.63 -15.82 6.72
C ASP A 296 13.19 -15.59 7.16
N VAL A 297 12.64 -16.52 7.97
CA VAL A 297 11.28 -16.44 8.49
C VAL A 297 11.13 -15.29 9.48
N HIS A 298 12.12 -15.10 10.35
CA HIS A 298 12.16 -14.00 11.32
C HIS A 298 12.11 -12.64 10.61
N GLU A 299 13.02 -12.41 9.65
CA GLU A 299 13.11 -11.14 8.94
C GLU A 299 11.89 -10.91 8.03
N LEU A 300 11.40 -11.94 7.35
CA LEU A 300 10.17 -11.83 6.56
C LEU A 300 8.95 -11.52 7.42
N TYR A 301 8.89 -12.00 8.67
CA TYR A 301 7.80 -11.70 9.58
C TYR A 301 7.69 -10.19 9.87
N HIS A 302 8.82 -9.54 10.19
CA HIS A 302 8.86 -8.08 10.39
C HIS A 302 8.34 -7.32 9.17
N TRP A 303 8.67 -7.78 7.96
CA TRP A 303 8.23 -7.11 6.74
C TRP A 303 6.76 -7.41 6.42
N GLU A 304 6.41 -8.68 6.25
CA GLU A 304 5.14 -9.13 5.67
C GLU A 304 3.97 -9.04 6.65
N VAL A 305 4.23 -9.25 7.94
CA VAL A 305 3.19 -9.27 8.96
C VAL A 305 3.13 -7.94 9.67
N GLU A 306 4.25 -7.47 10.21
CA GLU A 306 4.25 -6.29 11.08
C GLU A 306 4.18 -4.99 10.28
N TRP A 307 5.18 -4.70 9.45
CA TRP A 307 5.22 -3.45 8.70
C TRP A 307 4.04 -3.31 7.73
N GLN A 308 3.78 -4.32 6.89
CA GLN A 308 2.64 -4.29 5.99
C GLN A 308 1.30 -4.21 6.74
N GLY A 309 1.18 -4.84 7.90
CA GLY A 309 -0.01 -4.78 8.74
C GLY A 309 -0.30 -3.36 9.20
N GLU A 310 0.71 -2.66 9.74
CA GLU A 310 0.55 -1.27 10.19
C GLU A 310 0.29 -0.30 9.03
N VAL A 311 0.93 -0.49 7.87
CA VAL A 311 0.65 0.31 6.66
C VAL A 311 -0.79 0.13 6.20
N LYS A 312 -1.28 -1.11 6.07
CA LYS A 312 -2.67 -1.38 5.63
C LYS A 312 -3.69 -0.77 6.60
N LYS A 313 -3.45 -0.91 7.90
CA LYS A 313 -4.31 -0.36 8.96
C LYS A 313 -4.38 1.17 8.93
N GLU A 314 -3.25 1.85 8.82
CA GLU A 314 -3.23 3.32 8.77
C GLU A 314 -3.68 3.87 7.41
N LEU A 315 -3.48 3.14 6.31
CA LEU A 315 -4.00 3.52 5.01
C LEU A 315 -5.54 3.58 5.01
N LEU A 316 -6.21 2.56 5.55
CA LEU A 316 -7.68 2.58 5.65
C LEU A 316 -8.19 3.82 6.42
N ARG A 317 -7.46 4.27 7.44
CA ARG A 317 -7.76 5.51 8.17
C ARG A 317 -7.53 6.74 7.29
N ALA A 318 -6.40 6.78 6.58
CA ALA A 318 -6.09 7.87 5.67
C ALA A 318 -7.13 8.00 4.56
N GLU A 319 -7.57 6.91 3.95
CA GLU A 319 -8.61 6.89 2.91
C GLU A 319 -9.94 7.44 3.42
N ALA A 320 -10.34 7.04 4.63
CA ALA A 320 -11.56 7.55 5.25
C ALA A 320 -11.51 9.07 5.52
N GLU A 321 -10.35 9.61 5.91
CA GLU A 321 -10.16 11.05 6.09
C GLU A 321 -10.05 11.80 4.75
N ILE A 322 -9.34 11.25 3.78
CA ILE A 322 -9.21 11.81 2.42
C ILE A 322 -10.58 11.88 1.73
N ALA A 323 -11.44 10.88 1.92
CA ALA A 323 -12.79 10.86 1.35
C ALA A 323 -13.67 12.02 1.83
N LYS A 324 -13.34 12.64 2.97
CA LYS A 324 -14.03 13.84 3.49
C LYS A 324 -13.57 15.13 2.82
N LEU A 325 -12.43 15.12 2.14
CA LEU A 325 -11.95 16.27 1.39
C LEU A 325 -12.88 16.51 0.20
N SER A 326 -13.36 17.74 0.09
CA SER A 326 -14.20 18.16 -1.02
C SER A 326 -13.97 19.63 -1.36
N LEU A 327 -14.17 19.97 -2.63
CA LEU A 327 -14.11 21.34 -3.12
C LEU A 327 -15.27 21.59 -4.09
N GLY A 328 -16.04 22.65 -3.88
CA GLY A 328 -17.16 23.00 -4.77
C GLY A 328 -16.71 23.25 -6.20
N PHE A 329 -17.57 22.94 -7.18
CA PHE A 329 -17.27 23.22 -8.60
C PHE A 329 -17.13 24.72 -8.89
N ASP A 330 -17.72 25.59 -8.08
CA ASP A 330 -17.55 27.04 -8.12
C ASP A 330 -16.18 27.50 -7.60
N GLN A 331 -15.52 26.70 -6.77
CA GLN A 331 -14.19 26.99 -6.21
C GLN A 331 -13.06 26.48 -7.11
N ALA A 332 -13.35 25.51 -7.98
CA ALA A 332 -12.41 25.00 -8.99
C ALA A 332 -13.14 24.62 -10.28
N ALA A 333 -12.90 25.38 -11.35
CA ALA A 333 -13.53 25.14 -12.64
C ALA A 333 -13.00 23.89 -13.36
N THR A 334 -11.80 23.44 -13.02
CA THR A 334 -11.12 22.30 -13.67
C THR A 334 -10.57 21.31 -12.65
N ALA A 335 -10.35 20.06 -13.08
CA ALA A 335 -9.70 19.04 -12.26
C ALA A 335 -8.31 19.49 -11.79
N THR A 336 -7.56 20.17 -12.67
CA THR A 336 -6.23 20.72 -12.35
C THR A 336 -6.30 21.78 -11.24
N ASP A 337 -7.33 22.61 -11.22
CA ASP A 337 -7.48 23.62 -10.15
C ASP A 337 -7.90 22.97 -8.83
N ALA A 338 -8.77 21.96 -8.89
CA ALA A 338 -9.12 21.16 -7.72
C ALA A 338 -7.91 20.39 -7.16
N GLU A 339 -7.08 19.83 -8.03
CA GLU A 339 -5.85 19.10 -7.66
C GLU A 339 -4.90 19.99 -6.84
N LYS A 340 -4.69 21.25 -7.26
CA LYS A 340 -3.82 22.20 -6.54
C LYS A 340 -4.24 22.41 -5.09
N THR A 341 -5.53 22.31 -4.79
CA THR A 341 -6.08 22.50 -3.45
C THR A 341 -6.17 21.19 -2.67
N LEU A 342 -6.65 20.12 -3.31
CA LEU A 342 -6.96 18.85 -2.64
C LEU A 342 -5.72 17.96 -2.46
N ALA A 343 -4.80 17.93 -3.43
CA ALA A 343 -3.64 17.03 -3.38
C ALA A 343 -2.72 17.30 -2.18
N PRO A 344 -2.35 18.56 -1.84
CA PRO A 344 -1.51 18.81 -0.66
C PRO A 344 -2.19 18.37 0.66
N GLN A 345 -3.52 18.53 0.76
CA GLN A 345 -4.28 18.12 1.94
C GLN A 345 -4.33 16.59 2.06
N ALA A 346 -4.63 15.91 0.95
CA ALA A 346 -4.63 14.45 0.92
C ALA A 346 -3.25 13.88 1.23
N ARG A 347 -2.19 14.51 0.69
CA ARG A 347 -0.82 14.14 0.97
C ARG A 347 -0.46 14.30 2.44
N ALA A 348 -0.84 15.42 3.07
CA ALA A 348 -0.60 15.63 4.50
C ALA A 348 -1.31 14.58 5.38
N ILE A 349 -2.55 14.20 5.03
CA ILE A 349 -3.29 13.13 5.72
C ILE A 349 -2.57 11.79 5.58
N PHE A 350 -2.15 11.46 4.35
CA PHE A 350 -1.41 10.23 4.06
C PHE A 350 -0.07 10.18 4.81
N ASP A 351 0.74 11.24 4.73
CA ASP A 351 2.05 11.30 5.40
C ASP A 351 1.92 11.19 6.93
N ALA A 352 0.90 11.82 7.51
CA ALA A 352 0.61 11.68 8.94
C ALA A 352 0.21 10.24 9.31
N ALA A 353 -0.53 9.54 8.45
CA ALA A 353 -0.89 8.15 8.65
C ALA A 353 0.32 7.22 8.55
N MET A 354 1.20 7.43 7.56
CA MET A 354 2.43 6.65 7.41
C MET A 354 3.41 6.89 8.57
N THR A 355 3.45 8.12 9.12
CA THR A 355 4.20 8.43 10.34
C THR A 355 3.68 7.62 11.53
N ARG A 356 2.36 7.49 11.70
CA ARG A 356 1.78 6.63 12.75
C ARG A 356 2.07 5.15 12.53
N ALA A 357 2.00 4.68 11.29
CA ALA A 357 2.36 3.30 10.96
C ALA A 357 3.82 3.00 11.32
N ARG A 358 4.75 3.91 10.98
CA ARG A 358 6.16 3.83 11.37
C ARG A 358 6.34 3.81 12.88
N ALA A 359 5.66 4.71 13.59
CA ALA A 359 5.76 4.76 15.05
C ALA A 359 5.23 3.48 15.71
N ALA A 360 4.12 2.92 15.21
CA ALA A 360 3.56 1.66 15.70
C ALA A 360 4.49 0.48 15.41
N TYR A 361 5.03 0.38 14.20
CA TYR A 361 6.00 -0.64 13.82
C TYR A 361 7.27 -0.59 14.68
N ASN A 362 7.85 0.60 14.88
CA ASN A 362 9.04 0.79 15.71
C ASN A 362 8.80 0.52 17.21
N ALA A 363 7.53 0.45 17.64
CA ALA A 363 7.16 0.12 19.01
C ALA A 363 6.98 -1.39 19.24
N LEU A 364 7.03 -2.20 18.18
CA LEU A 364 6.99 -3.65 18.28
C LEU A 364 8.29 -4.19 18.89
N GLY A 365 8.16 -5.32 19.59
CA GLY A 365 9.29 -6.00 20.22
C GLY A 365 10.05 -6.87 19.22
N ASP A 366 11.37 -6.96 19.42
CA ASP A 366 12.26 -7.86 18.70
C ASP A 366 13.21 -8.55 19.69
N SER A 367 12.63 -9.20 20.69
CA SER A 367 13.32 -9.95 21.73
C SER A 367 12.95 -11.42 21.68
N PRO A 368 13.77 -12.34 22.22
CA PRO A 368 13.41 -13.75 22.31
C PRO A 368 12.00 -13.98 22.88
N GLY A 369 11.20 -14.77 22.16
CA GLY A 369 9.79 -15.02 22.47
C GLY A 369 8.80 -14.06 21.80
N ASP A 370 9.26 -12.95 21.22
CA ASP A 370 8.41 -12.05 20.44
C ASP A 370 7.93 -12.72 19.13
N PRO A 371 6.85 -12.21 18.51
CA PRO A 371 6.22 -12.86 17.36
C PRO A 371 7.17 -13.26 16.21
N PRO A 372 8.16 -12.44 15.79
CA PRO A 372 9.14 -12.84 14.77
C PRO A 372 9.92 -14.11 15.14
N TYR A 373 10.42 -14.21 16.38
CA TYR A 373 11.11 -15.41 16.87
C TYR A 373 10.17 -16.60 17.06
N ARG A 374 8.89 -16.38 17.31
CA ARG A 374 7.92 -17.49 17.35
C ARG A 374 7.62 -18.02 15.95
N ALA A 375 7.69 -17.17 14.92
CA ALA A 375 7.44 -17.56 13.55
C ALA A 375 8.47 -18.58 13.02
N GLN A 376 9.73 -18.52 13.47
CA GLN A 376 10.77 -19.48 13.09
C GLN A 376 10.68 -20.85 13.79
N VAL A 377 9.87 -21.01 14.85
CA VAL A 377 9.81 -22.27 15.62
C VAL A 377 9.55 -23.50 14.73
N PRO A 378 8.60 -23.50 13.78
CA PRO A 378 8.33 -24.68 12.95
C PRO A 378 9.51 -25.10 12.07
N VAL A 379 10.30 -24.14 11.55
CA VAL A 379 11.48 -24.47 10.72
C VAL A 379 12.62 -25.04 11.56
N VAL A 380 12.82 -24.52 12.78
CA VAL A 380 13.79 -25.08 13.73
C VAL A 380 13.38 -26.50 14.17
N GLU A 381 12.10 -26.72 14.49
CA GLU A 381 11.58 -28.05 14.85
C GLU A 381 11.72 -29.07 13.72
N ALA A 382 11.51 -28.65 12.46
CA ALA A 382 11.75 -29.51 11.30
C ALA A 382 13.24 -29.91 11.17
N LEU A 383 14.17 -28.99 11.43
CA LEU A 383 15.60 -29.28 11.44
C LEU A 383 15.99 -30.22 12.59
N ILE A 384 15.49 -29.96 13.80
CA ILE A 384 15.68 -30.85 14.97
C ILE A 384 15.24 -32.28 14.63
N LYS A 385 14.05 -32.42 14.03
CA LYS A 385 13.55 -33.73 13.62
C LYS A 385 14.51 -34.40 12.64
N ARG A 386 15.01 -33.68 11.64
CA ARG A 386 15.95 -34.23 10.65
C ARG A 386 17.28 -34.66 11.27
N VAL A 387 17.82 -33.91 12.23
CA VAL A 387 19.02 -34.29 12.98
C VAL A 387 18.79 -35.60 13.75
N ASN A 388 17.66 -35.73 14.44
CA ASN A 388 17.29 -36.96 15.15
C ASN A 388 17.11 -38.15 14.20
N ASP A 389 16.37 -37.97 13.11
CA ASP A 389 16.16 -39.02 12.10
C ASP A 389 17.49 -39.49 11.50
N HIS A 390 18.42 -38.56 11.24
CA HIS A 390 19.75 -38.87 10.74
C HIS A 390 20.57 -39.68 11.75
N ALA A 391 20.62 -39.25 13.02
CA ALA A 391 21.32 -39.98 14.06
C ALA A 391 20.76 -41.41 14.21
N SER A 392 19.43 -41.56 14.21
CA SER A 392 18.77 -42.86 14.25
C SER A 392 19.13 -43.74 13.06
N ALA A 393 19.14 -43.20 11.83
CA ALA A 393 19.51 -43.94 10.62
C ALA A 393 20.99 -44.38 10.61
N GLN A 394 21.88 -43.65 11.30
CA GLN A 394 23.29 -43.99 11.46
C GLN A 394 23.56 -44.93 12.66
N GLY A 395 22.56 -45.17 13.52
CA GLY A 395 22.69 -46.00 14.72
C GLY A 395 23.48 -45.35 15.85
N TRP A 396 23.36 -44.02 16.01
CA TRP A 396 24.04 -43.23 17.06
C TRP A 396 23.23 -43.04 18.34
#